data_AF-A0AAD8JFB2-F1
#
_entry.id   AF-A0AAD8JFB2-F1
#
_cell.length_a   1.000
_cell.length_b   1.000
_cell.length_c   1.000
_cell.angle_alpha   90.00
_cell.angle_beta   90.00
_cell.angle_gamma   90.00
#
_symmetry.space_group_name_H-M   'P 1'
#
loop_
_entity.id
_entity.type
_entity.pdbx_description
1 polymer ?
#
loop_
_entity_poly.entity_id
_entity_poly.type
_entity_poly.pdbx_seq_one_letter_code
_entity_poly.pdbx_strand_id
1 'polypeptide(L)'
;MTGNTTAGDSSNHQKRRRVNSHTRLSSLTPPQSLFNDSSSADVILRLYENSDENTDLSAGDDQSDVEIYLHSSVLTRSKYFDALLSDRWQKDVETDSISKVSLQISNGSIDDYETVLKLLYYDDFTAVISSVSIAISILPIALELLFEDCVKACVRFIEAVPWTEDEERIVISLVPMLKSEECDVLLARVSPANVNSSDDMLYELLDVAFCNLSNMAFAKAFVAKLLRDYSCKESARRVLNRVFLKTLKEVKTSLEEYSRPDFRVDNNETEAMQRLHLHTAMKNGRNLLWIIERMIELGVADRAVVEWTNQDSLTTDLQRAFRDELWRNIVPALPGVVLRCTSKLANVVVSGSILADRKVRMKLVEDWLPVLRVCKENVSAGMSNNKSLYLELEETFLKITSTLPMSDSQMLLKECLSFSTRNVDDCPHLVTAFNTWFRRAKQPPPPTHPVDNIS
;
A
#
# COMPACT_ATOMS: atom_id res chain seq x y z
N MET A 1 52.20 37.41 13.52
CA MET A 1 53.46 37.08 12.83
C MET A 1 53.08 36.48 11.48
N THR A 2 52.76 37.28 10.45
CA THR A 2 53.62 38.04 9.50
C THR A 2 53.97 37.25 8.23
N GLY A 3 53.57 37.79 7.06
CA GLY A 3 53.94 37.41 5.67
C GLY A 3 52.73 36.92 4.85
N ASN A 4 52.06 37.63 3.92
CA ASN A 4 52.46 38.60 2.87
C ASN A 4 53.50 37.97 1.89
N THR A 5 53.41 37.92 0.55
CA THR A 5 52.70 38.70 -0.49
C THR A 5 52.90 38.04 -1.90
N THR A 6 52.03 38.38 -2.87
CA THR A 6 52.22 38.57 -4.35
C THR A 6 52.47 37.42 -5.36
N ALA A 7 51.45 37.24 -6.23
CA ALA A 7 51.40 37.51 -7.69
C ALA A 7 52.60 37.22 -8.61
N GLY A 8 52.32 36.52 -9.71
CA GLY A 8 53.15 36.43 -10.92
C GLY A 8 52.27 36.17 -12.16
N ASP A 9 52.48 36.97 -13.18
CA ASP A 9 51.59 37.24 -14.32
C ASP A 9 52.04 36.51 -15.61
N SER A 10 51.05 36.13 -16.42
CA SER A 10 50.99 36.09 -17.90
C SER A 10 52.08 35.49 -18.83
N SER A 11 51.56 34.70 -19.77
CA SER A 11 51.80 34.70 -21.25
C SER A 11 52.74 33.68 -21.93
N ASN A 12 52.18 32.88 -22.87
CA ASN A 12 52.71 32.61 -24.23
C ASN A 12 51.72 31.71 -25.02
N HIS A 13 51.04 32.25 -26.03
CA HIS A 13 51.36 32.14 -27.48
C HIS A 13 50.99 30.80 -28.16
N GLN A 14 49.99 30.85 -29.05
CA GLN A 14 49.99 30.01 -30.25
C GLN A 14 49.41 30.74 -31.47
N LYS A 15 50.19 30.70 -32.56
CA LYS A 15 50.01 31.39 -33.83
C LYS A 15 49.15 30.58 -34.80
N ARG A 16 48.21 31.29 -35.45
CA ARG A 16 47.87 31.33 -36.89
C ARG A 16 47.95 30.03 -37.72
N ARG A 17 46.84 29.73 -38.41
CA ARG A 17 46.87 29.47 -39.86
C ARG A 17 45.56 29.85 -40.55
N ARG A 18 45.68 30.65 -41.62
CA ARG A 18 44.64 31.16 -42.50
C ARG A 18 44.86 30.51 -43.86
N VAL A 19 43.82 29.97 -44.49
CA VAL A 19 43.81 29.60 -45.92
C VAL A 19 42.49 30.09 -46.50
N ASN A 20 42.56 30.98 -47.49
CA ASN A 20 41.47 31.36 -48.38
C ASN A 20 41.41 30.37 -49.55
N SER A 21 40.21 30.06 -50.03
CA SER A 21 39.95 29.90 -51.47
C SER A 21 38.47 30.13 -51.78
N HIS A 22 38.24 30.71 -52.95
CA HIS A 22 37.00 31.33 -53.41
C HIS A 22 36.02 30.36 -54.08
N THR A 23 34.75 30.77 -54.10
CA THR A 23 33.69 30.55 -55.14
C THR A 23 33.16 29.14 -55.40
N ARG A 24 31.86 28.94 -55.15
CA ARG A 24 30.83 28.67 -56.18
C ARG A 24 29.41 28.84 -55.63
N LEU A 25 28.54 29.20 -56.57
CA LEU A 25 27.16 29.64 -56.48
C LEU A 25 26.17 28.62 -55.88
N SER A 26 25.12 29.19 -55.29
CA SER A 26 23.72 28.74 -55.33
C SER A 26 23.39 27.32 -54.87
N SER A 27 22.80 27.21 -53.68
CA SER A 27 21.59 26.42 -53.53
C SER A 27 20.64 27.19 -52.62
N LEU A 28 19.47 27.48 -53.17
CA LEU A 28 18.37 28.09 -52.44
C LEU A 28 18.03 27.18 -51.26
N THR A 29 18.08 27.69 -50.03
CA THR A 29 17.18 27.18 -49.00
C THR A 29 15.77 27.35 -49.57
N PRO A 30 14.98 26.28 -49.75
CA PRO A 30 13.58 26.46 -50.08
C PRO A 30 12.95 27.32 -48.97
N PRO A 31 11.92 28.13 -49.27
CA PRO A 31 11.18 28.81 -48.22
C PRO A 31 10.78 27.75 -47.19
N GLN A 32 11.03 28.02 -45.90
CA GLN A 32 10.50 27.16 -44.85
C GLN A 32 8.99 27.12 -45.07
N SER A 33 8.47 25.97 -45.52
CA SER A 33 7.06 25.76 -45.74
C SER A 33 6.37 26.03 -44.42
N LEU A 34 5.56 27.07 -44.35
CA LEU A 34 4.83 27.43 -43.14
C LEU A 34 3.54 26.61 -43.07
N PHE A 35 3.15 26.22 -41.86
CA PHE A 35 1.89 25.53 -41.66
C PHE A 35 0.71 26.42 -42.11
N ASN A 36 -0.23 25.84 -42.86
CA ASN A 36 -1.43 26.51 -43.38
C ASN A 36 -1.16 27.69 -44.33
N ASP A 37 -0.05 27.66 -45.08
CA ASP A 37 0.25 28.67 -46.11
C ASP A 37 -0.41 28.30 -47.46
N SER A 38 -1.50 29.00 -47.79
CA SER A 38 -2.24 28.79 -49.03
C SER A 38 -1.48 29.18 -50.30
N SER A 39 -0.38 29.94 -50.19
CA SER A 39 0.37 30.43 -51.35
C SER A 39 1.37 29.43 -51.91
N SER A 40 1.81 28.47 -51.07
CA SER A 40 2.85 27.50 -51.39
C SER A 40 2.41 26.04 -51.25
N ALA A 41 1.22 25.80 -50.68
CA ALA A 41 0.63 24.47 -50.51
C ALA A 41 0.30 23.78 -51.83
N ASP A 42 0.59 22.48 -51.89
CA ASP A 42 0.25 21.56 -52.98
C ASP A 42 -0.78 20.49 -52.54
N VAL A 43 -1.19 20.51 -51.26
CA VAL A 43 -2.23 19.64 -50.69
C VAL A 43 -3.24 20.47 -49.90
N ILE A 44 -4.54 20.23 -50.12
CA ILE A 44 -5.62 20.76 -49.28
C ILE A 44 -6.24 19.58 -48.54
N LEU A 45 -6.15 19.61 -47.21
CA LEU A 45 -6.74 18.61 -46.32
C LEU A 45 -8.03 19.16 -45.72
N ARG A 46 -9.15 18.47 -45.97
CA ARG A 46 -10.43 18.72 -45.29
C ARG A 46 -10.55 17.79 -44.08
N LEU A 47 -10.56 18.37 -42.89
CA LEU A 47 -10.94 17.69 -41.66
C LEU A 47 -12.45 17.82 -41.48
N TYR A 48 -13.13 16.71 -41.22
CA TYR A 48 -14.58 16.68 -41.01
C TYR A 48 -14.96 15.73 -39.88
N GLU A 49 -16.02 16.07 -39.17
CA GLU A 49 -16.61 15.24 -38.11
C GLU A 49 -17.81 14.47 -38.67
N ASN A 50 -17.97 13.20 -38.32
CA ASN A 50 -19.08 12.40 -38.83
C ASN A 50 -20.35 12.75 -38.03
N SER A 51 -21.20 13.62 -38.59
CA SER A 51 -22.56 13.81 -38.06
C SER A 51 -23.43 12.67 -38.56
N ASP A 52 -23.78 11.73 -37.68
CA ASP A 52 -24.72 10.67 -38.01
C ASP A 52 -26.03 11.26 -38.54
N GLU A 53 -26.49 10.67 -39.64
CA GLU A 53 -27.73 10.96 -40.35
C GLU A 53 -28.94 11.01 -39.40
N ASN A 54 -29.46 12.21 -39.09
CA ASN A 54 -30.87 12.49 -38.75
C ASN A 54 -31.09 13.97 -38.36
N THR A 55 -30.73 14.92 -39.23
CA THR A 55 -31.24 16.29 -39.05
C THR A 55 -31.79 16.80 -40.37
N ASP A 56 -33.11 16.97 -40.37
CA ASP A 56 -33.93 17.44 -41.47
C ASP A 56 -33.37 18.70 -42.11
N LEU A 57 -33.52 18.74 -43.43
CA LEU A 57 -33.24 19.86 -44.32
C LEU A 57 -33.80 21.18 -43.79
N SER A 58 -32.93 22.02 -43.24
CA SER A 58 -33.12 23.47 -43.22
C SER A 58 -31.76 24.17 -43.26
N ALA A 59 -31.58 24.96 -44.31
CA ALA A 59 -30.39 25.73 -44.60
C ALA A 59 -29.92 26.60 -43.42
N GLY A 60 -28.63 26.47 -43.12
CA GLY A 60 -27.87 27.26 -42.16
C GLY A 60 -26.42 26.80 -42.19
N ASP A 61 -25.62 27.47 -43.01
CA ASP A 61 -24.18 27.39 -43.19
C ASP A 61 -23.45 27.44 -41.82
N ASP A 62 -22.88 26.31 -41.38
CA ASP A 62 -21.80 26.16 -40.38
C ASP A 62 -21.65 24.66 -40.00
N GLN A 63 -21.37 23.80 -40.99
CA GLN A 63 -20.83 22.47 -40.70
C GLN A 63 -19.33 22.62 -40.44
N SER A 64 -18.85 22.10 -39.31
CA SER A 64 -17.52 22.27 -38.70
C SER A 64 -16.38 21.61 -39.49
N ASP A 65 -16.32 21.87 -40.78
CA ASP A 65 -15.28 21.38 -41.66
C ASP A 65 -14.15 22.41 -41.76
N VAL A 66 -12.92 21.96 -41.50
CA VAL A 66 -11.74 22.81 -41.53
C VAL A 66 -10.87 22.39 -42.71
N GLU A 67 -10.66 23.32 -43.64
CA GLU A 67 -9.70 23.16 -44.73
C GLU A 67 -8.32 23.68 -44.30
N ILE A 68 -7.31 22.84 -44.43
CA ILE A 68 -5.92 23.14 -44.06
C ILE A 68 -5.03 23.01 -45.29
N TYR A 69 -4.22 24.05 -45.54
CA TYR A 69 -3.27 24.12 -46.65
C TYR A 69 -1.92 23.52 -46.23
N LEU A 70 -1.56 22.38 -46.80
CA LEU A 70 -0.42 21.56 -46.40
C LEU A 70 0.53 21.29 -47.57
N HIS A 71 1.71 20.78 -47.23
CA HIS A 71 2.79 20.51 -48.19
C HIS A 71 3.07 19.01 -48.25
N SER A 72 2.98 18.41 -49.44
CA SER A 72 3.21 16.98 -49.66
C SER A 72 4.57 16.54 -49.12
N SER A 73 5.62 17.35 -49.36
CA SER A 73 6.99 17.12 -48.89
C SER A 73 7.11 17.01 -47.37
N VAL A 74 6.26 17.70 -46.61
CA VAL A 74 6.22 17.65 -45.14
C VAL A 74 5.35 16.49 -44.66
N LEU A 75 4.21 16.28 -45.32
CA LEU A 75 3.25 15.23 -44.99
C LEU A 75 3.86 13.82 -45.06
N THR A 76 4.84 13.58 -45.93
CA THR A 76 5.56 12.29 -46.03
C THR A 76 6.27 11.85 -44.74
N ARG A 77 6.46 12.73 -43.75
CA ARG A 77 6.93 12.34 -42.41
C ARG A 77 5.96 11.39 -41.69
N SER A 78 4.69 11.45 -42.05
CA SER A 78 3.66 10.49 -41.65
C SER A 78 3.54 9.40 -42.71
N LYS A 79 3.67 8.14 -42.31
CA LYS A 79 3.55 7.00 -43.25
C LYS A 79 2.13 6.87 -43.82
N TYR A 80 1.12 7.34 -43.09
CA TYR A 80 -0.25 7.40 -43.57
C TYR A 80 -0.34 8.30 -44.82
N PHE A 81 0.15 9.53 -44.71
CA PHE A 81 0.10 10.47 -45.83
C PHE A 81 1.08 10.10 -46.95
N ASP A 82 2.25 9.55 -46.63
CA ASP A 82 3.19 9.03 -47.65
C ASP A 82 2.53 7.95 -48.52
N ALA A 83 1.77 7.03 -47.90
CA ALA A 83 1.02 6.03 -48.64
C ALA A 83 -0.15 6.64 -49.42
N LEU A 84 -0.89 7.57 -48.81
CA LEU A 84 -2.08 8.19 -49.40
C LEU A 84 -1.76 9.07 -50.62
N LEU A 85 -0.64 9.79 -50.58
CA LEU A 85 -0.18 10.66 -51.65
C LEU A 85 0.64 9.93 -52.72
N SER A 86 0.91 8.63 -52.54
CA SER A 86 1.59 7.83 -53.56
C SER A 86 0.72 7.62 -54.79
N ASP A 87 1.36 7.55 -55.97
CA ASP A 87 0.70 7.42 -57.30
C ASP A 87 -0.31 6.25 -57.41
N ARG A 88 -0.27 5.27 -56.49
CA ARG A 88 -1.19 4.13 -56.48
C ARG A 88 -2.62 4.46 -56.04
N TRP A 89 -2.82 5.58 -55.35
CA TRP A 89 -4.10 5.94 -54.74
C TRP A 89 -4.71 7.22 -55.33
N GLN A 90 -3.97 7.97 -56.15
CA GLN A 90 -4.52 9.03 -56.98
C GLN A 90 -5.31 8.41 -58.15
N LYS A 91 -6.62 8.26 -57.98
CA LYS A 91 -7.53 7.99 -59.10
C LYS A 91 -7.67 9.28 -59.91
N ASP A 92 -7.17 9.26 -61.15
CA ASP A 92 -7.48 10.16 -62.26
C ASP A 92 -7.93 11.57 -61.85
N VAL A 93 -6.98 12.45 -61.54
CA VAL A 93 -7.25 13.89 -61.44
C VAL A 93 -6.66 14.56 -62.68
N GLU A 94 -7.54 14.88 -63.62
CA GLU A 94 -7.25 15.74 -64.75
C GLU A 94 -6.86 17.15 -64.24
N THR A 95 -5.64 17.59 -64.57
CA THR A 95 -5.25 19.01 -64.77
C THR A 95 -5.32 20.02 -63.61
N ASP A 96 -5.62 19.65 -62.36
CA ASP A 96 -5.45 20.56 -61.20
C ASP A 96 -4.14 20.28 -60.45
N SER A 97 -3.34 21.32 -60.24
CA SER A 97 -1.99 21.24 -59.63
C SER A 97 -2.00 20.89 -58.13
N ILE A 98 -3.16 20.79 -57.48
CA ILE A 98 -3.33 20.69 -56.03
C ILE A 98 -4.11 19.42 -55.67
N SER A 99 -3.55 18.58 -54.81
CA SER A 99 -4.21 17.36 -54.33
C SER A 99 -5.21 17.66 -53.21
N LYS A 100 -6.45 17.20 -53.34
CA LYS A 100 -7.48 17.34 -52.29
C LYS A 100 -7.66 16.02 -51.55
N VAL A 101 -7.52 16.06 -50.23
CA VAL A 101 -7.63 14.90 -49.34
C VAL A 101 -8.67 15.20 -48.25
N SER A 102 -9.43 14.19 -47.86
CA SER A 102 -10.39 14.31 -46.74
C SER A 102 -10.04 13.30 -45.67
N LEU A 103 -9.92 13.77 -44.43
CA LEU A 103 -9.63 12.96 -43.25
C LEU A 103 -10.77 13.10 -42.24
N GLN A 104 -11.34 11.97 -41.86
CA GLN A 104 -12.37 11.90 -40.84
C GLN A 104 -11.74 11.99 -39.46
N ILE A 105 -12.35 12.75 -38.56
CA ILE A 105 -11.93 12.82 -37.16
C ILE A 105 -12.49 11.60 -36.43
N SER A 106 -11.62 10.69 -36.04
CA SER A 106 -11.96 9.49 -35.26
C SER A 106 -11.53 9.57 -33.80
N ASN A 107 -10.44 10.29 -33.51
CA ASN A 107 -9.82 10.29 -32.20
C ASN A 107 -9.51 11.73 -31.74
N GLY A 108 -10.28 12.26 -30.78
CA GLY A 108 -10.04 13.60 -30.22
C GLY A 108 -10.73 14.73 -30.98
N SER A 109 -10.25 15.96 -30.80
CA SER A 109 -10.85 17.17 -31.37
C SER A 109 -10.14 17.64 -32.65
N ILE A 110 -10.80 18.53 -33.41
CA ILE A 110 -10.18 19.21 -34.57
C ILE A 110 -8.85 19.86 -34.17
N ASP A 111 -8.80 20.51 -33.00
CA ASP A 111 -7.61 21.20 -32.49
C ASP A 111 -6.45 20.22 -32.22
N ASP A 112 -6.75 19.01 -31.75
CA ASP A 112 -5.74 17.97 -31.54
C ASP A 112 -5.17 17.47 -32.88
N TYR A 113 -6.02 17.28 -33.90
CA TYR A 113 -5.57 16.93 -35.26
C TYR A 113 -4.73 18.06 -35.87
N GLU A 114 -5.16 19.31 -35.75
CA GLU A 114 -4.39 20.46 -36.21
C GLU A 114 -3.03 20.54 -35.49
N THR A 115 -2.99 20.22 -34.19
CA THR A 115 -1.76 20.16 -33.41
C THR A 115 -0.80 19.10 -33.93
N VAL A 116 -1.28 17.88 -34.22
CA VAL A 116 -0.44 16.81 -34.79
C VAL A 116 0.05 17.18 -36.20
N LEU A 117 -0.81 17.77 -37.02
CA LEU A 117 -0.43 18.24 -38.36
C LEU A 117 0.61 19.36 -38.29
N LYS A 118 0.48 20.30 -37.34
CA LYS A 118 1.50 21.31 -37.05
C LYS A 118 2.83 20.67 -36.67
N LEU A 119 2.83 19.61 -35.85
CA LEU A 119 4.06 18.92 -35.44
C LEU A 119 4.82 18.30 -36.62
N LEU A 120 4.19 17.99 -37.75
CA LEU A 120 4.90 17.56 -38.97
C LEU A 120 5.84 18.66 -39.52
N TYR A 121 5.61 19.93 -39.19
CA TYR A 121 6.44 21.06 -39.61
C TYR A 121 7.60 21.37 -38.65
N TYR A 122 7.65 20.73 -37.49
CA TYR A 122 8.66 20.98 -36.46
C TYR A 122 9.54 19.75 -36.20
N ASP A 123 10.81 19.97 -35.86
CA ASP A 123 11.71 18.90 -35.42
C ASP A 123 11.75 18.75 -33.90
N ASP A 124 11.35 19.80 -33.17
CA ASP A 124 11.29 19.84 -31.71
C ASP A 124 9.84 19.91 -31.25
N PHE A 125 9.44 18.94 -30.42
CA PHE A 125 8.08 18.81 -29.91
C PHE A 125 7.92 19.31 -28.48
N THR A 126 9.01 19.70 -27.81
CA THR A 126 9.02 20.04 -26.37
C THR A 126 8.11 21.21 -26.01
N ALA A 127 7.94 22.18 -26.91
CA ALA A 127 7.05 23.32 -26.70
C ALA A 127 5.56 22.92 -26.71
N VAL A 128 5.20 21.89 -27.46
CA VAL A 128 3.81 21.45 -27.65
C VAL A 128 3.47 20.35 -26.64
N ILE A 129 4.29 19.30 -26.59
CA ILE A 129 4.15 18.18 -25.65
C ILE A 129 4.68 18.62 -24.28
N SER A 130 3.89 19.47 -23.63
CA SER A 130 4.25 20.15 -22.37
C SER A 130 3.45 19.64 -21.16
N SER A 131 2.43 18.81 -21.40
CA SER A 131 1.62 18.20 -20.35
C SER A 131 1.16 16.80 -20.75
N VAL A 132 0.81 15.99 -19.74
CA VAL A 132 0.30 14.63 -19.93
C VAL A 132 -1.03 14.65 -20.68
N SER A 133 -1.91 15.60 -20.34
CA SER A 133 -3.17 15.81 -21.04
C SER A 133 -2.99 16.01 -22.55
N ILE A 134 -2.01 16.83 -22.98
CA ILE A 134 -1.72 17.04 -24.41
C ILE A 134 -1.13 15.77 -25.02
N ALA A 135 -0.16 15.14 -24.35
CA ALA A 135 0.47 13.93 -24.85
C ALA A 135 -0.55 12.80 -25.06
N ILE A 136 -1.51 12.65 -24.14
CA ILE A 136 -2.58 11.66 -24.21
C ILE A 136 -3.61 12.03 -25.29
N SER A 137 -3.93 13.30 -25.49
CA SER A 137 -4.93 13.71 -26.51
C SER A 137 -4.41 13.50 -27.93
N ILE A 138 -3.13 13.80 -28.18
CA ILE A 138 -2.55 13.71 -29.52
C ILE A 138 -1.99 12.34 -29.88
N LEU A 139 -1.67 11.49 -28.89
CA LEU A 139 -1.07 10.16 -29.13
C LEU A 139 -1.95 9.23 -30.00
N PRO A 140 -3.27 9.09 -29.76
CA PRO A 140 -4.15 8.29 -30.62
C PRO A 140 -4.13 8.76 -32.09
N ILE A 141 -4.10 10.08 -32.30
CA ILE A 141 -4.02 10.69 -33.62
C ILE A 141 -2.67 10.42 -34.27
N ALA A 142 -1.57 10.54 -33.51
CA ALA A 142 -0.24 10.22 -33.99
C ALA A 142 -0.10 8.74 -34.39
N LEU A 143 -0.78 7.83 -33.67
CA LEU A 143 -0.86 6.40 -34.02
C LEU A 143 -1.68 6.18 -35.30
N GLU A 144 -2.85 6.82 -35.43
CA GLU A 144 -3.71 6.76 -36.61
C GLU A 144 -2.97 7.24 -37.87
N LEU A 145 -2.26 8.37 -37.76
CA LEU A 145 -1.47 8.94 -38.84
C LEU A 145 -0.11 8.25 -39.02
N LEU A 146 0.20 7.21 -38.25
CA LEU A 146 1.49 6.51 -38.31
C LEU A 146 2.71 7.47 -38.21
N PHE A 147 2.59 8.50 -37.38
CA PHE A 147 3.63 9.52 -37.16
C PHE A 147 4.55 9.11 -36.01
N GLU A 148 5.52 8.26 -36.34
CA GLU A 148 6.41 7.56 -35.39
C GLU A 148 7.20 8.49 -34.45
N ASP A 149 7.68 9.63 -34.95
CA ASP A 149 8.46 10.56 -34.12
C ASP A 149 7.59 11.21 -33.04
N CYS A 150 6.35 11.56 -33.37
CA CYS A 150 5.38 12.11 -32.42
C CYS A 150 4.95 11.05 -31.40
N VAL A 151 4.68 9.81 -31.83
CA VAL A 151 4.38 8.69 -30.93
C VAL A 151 5.51 8.51 -29.91
N LYS A 152 6.77 8.42 -30.37
CA LYS A 152 7.94 8.28 -29.49
C LYS A 152 8.08 9.45 -28.52
N ALA A 153 7.81 10.67 -28.96
CA ALA A 153 7.91 11.84 -28.11
C ALA A 153 6.79 11.90 -27.06
N CYS A 154 5.56 11.54 -27.42
CA CYS A 154 4.45 11.40 -26.48
C CYS A 154 4.77 10.34 -25.43
N VAL A 155 5.20 9.14 -25.84
CA VAL A 155 5.54 8.03 -24.94
C VAL A 155 6.69 8.42 -24.00
N ARG A 156 7.77 9.03 -24.52
CA ARG A 156 8.89 9.53 -23.69
C ARG A 156 8.45 10.59 -22.69
N PHE A 157 7.57 11.49 -23.09
CA PHE A 157 7.06 12.52 -22.18
C PHE A 157 6.21 11.88 -21.09
N ILE A 158 5.25 11.03 -21.46
CA ILE A 158 4.37 10.30 -20.53
C ILE A 158 5.21 9.48 -19.55
N GLU A 159 6.25 8.78 -20.01
CA GLU A 159 7.16 8.01 -19.14
C GLU A 159 7.92 8.86 -18.12
N ALA A 160 8.26 10.10 -18.44
CA ALA A 160 9.14 10.92 -17.61
C ALA A 160 8.43 11.75 -16.52
N VAL A 161 7.10 11.90 -16.57
CA VAL A 161 6.36 12.85 -15.73
C VAL A 161 5.29 12.16 -14.84
N PRO A 162 4.89 12.74 -13.69
CA PRO A 162 3.84 12.18 -12.84
C PRO A 162 2.46 12.24 -13.52
N TRP A 163 1.58 11.31 -13.13
CA TRP A 163 0.20 11.21 -13.63
C TRP A 163 -0.80 11.40 -12.49
N THR A 164 -1.95 11.96 -12.80
CA THR A 164 -3.16 11.85 -11.99
C THR A 164 -3.80 10.47 -12.17
N GLU A 165 -4.73 10.10 -11.29
CA GLU A 165 -5.45 8.82 -11.42
C GLU A 165 -6.25 8.72 -12.73
N ASP A 166 -6.82 9.82 -13.20
CA ASP A 166 -7.60 9.84 -14.45
C ASP A 166 -6.67 9.69 -15.65
N GLU A 167 -5.52 10.37 -15.66
CA GLU A 167 -4.49 10.22 -16.70
C GLU A 167 -3.96 8.79 -16.75
N GLU A 168 -3.66 8.17 -15.60
CA GLU A 168 -3.19 6.77 -15.53
C GLU A 168 -4.16 5.80 -16.21
N ARG A 169 -5.47 5.94 -15.96
CA ARG A 169 -6.49 5.09 -16.59
C ARG A 169 -6.49 5.25 -18.11
N ILE A 170 -6.33 6.47 -18.61
CA ILE A 170 -6.27 6.72 -20.05
C ILE A 170 -4.97 6.16 -20.64
N VAL A 171 -3.81 6.39 -20.01
CA VAL A 171 -2.53 5.82 -20.45
C VAL A 171 -2.63 4.29 -20.58
N ILE A 172 -3.16 3.61 -19.56
CA ILE A 172 -3.35 2.16 -19.57
C ILE A 172 -4.27 1.72 -20.72
N SER A 173 -5.31 2.48 -21.04
CA SER A 173 -6.21 2.17 -22.15
C SER A 173 -5.55 2.31 -23.53
N LEU A 174 -4.52 3.16 -23.66
CA LEU A 174 -3.78 3.39 -24.90
C LEU A 174 -2.64 2.38 -25.12
N VAL A 175 -2.10 1.79 -24.05
CA VAL A 175 -1.01 0.81 -24.12
C VAL A 175 -1.25 -0.30 -25.17
N PRO A 176 -2.43 -0.95 -25.28
CA PRO A 176 -2.65 -2.01 -26.27
C PRO A 176 -2.49 -1.58 -27.73
N MET A 177 -2.52 -0.27 -28.02
CA MET A 177 -2.36 0.29 -29.36
C MET A 177 -0.90 0.61 -29.72
N LEU A 178 0.01 0.57 -28.75
CA LEU A 178 1.42 0.89 -28.91
C LEU A 178 2.24 -0.33 -29.37
N LYS A 179 3.46 -0.08 -29.84
CA LYS A 179 4.42 -1.16 -30.14
C LYS A 179 4.97 -1.74 -28.85
N SER A 180 5.47 -2.99 -28.90
CA SER A 180 6.02 -3.70 -27.73
C SER A 180 7.01 -2.85 -26.93
N GLU A 181 7.96 -2.18 -27.59
CA GLU A 181 8.97 -1.34 -26.92
C GLU A 181 8.35 -0.17 -26.15
N GLU A 182 7.29 0.44 -26.68
CA GLU A 182 6.58 1.57 -26.06
C GLU A 182 5.65 1.09 -24.94
N CYS A 183 4.98 -0.06 -25.15
CA CYS A 183 4.16 -0.73 -24.15
C CYS A 183 4.97 -1.05 -22.89
N ASP A 184 6.12 -1.70 -23.06
CA ASP A 184 6.92 -2.20 -21.94
C ASP A 184 7.40 -1.05 -21.05
N VAL A 185 7.75 0.08 -21.66
CA VAL A 185 8.20 1.30 -20.97
C VAL A 185 7.10 1.90 -20.09
N LEU A 186 5.88 2.03 -20.60
CA LEU A 186 4.76 2.59 -19.82
C LEU A 186 4.24 1.59 -18.79
N LEU A 187 4.15 0.30 -19.15
CA LEU A 187 3.69 -0.76 -18.24
C LEU A 187 4.64 -0.96 -17.06
N ALA A 188 5.94 -0.72 -17.22
CA ALA A 188 6.91 -0.80 -16.13
C ALA A 188 6.58 0.15 -14.96
N ARG A 189 5.84 1.24 -15.19
CA ARG A 189 5.45 2.19 -14.13
C ARG A 189 4.25 1.74 -13.29
N VAL A 190 3.35 0.97 -13.88
CA VAL A 190 2.05 0.61 -13.26
C VAL A 190 1.92 -0.88 -12.97
N SER A 191 2.76 -1.71 -13.59
CA SER A 191 2.74 -3.16 -13.40
C SER A 191 3.62 -3.53 -12.22
N PRO A 192 3.09 -4.23 -11.21
CA PRO A 192 3.89 -4.66 -10.09
C PRO A 192 4.94 -5.68 -10.54
N ALA A 193 6.16 -5.56 -10.02
CA ALA A 193 7.24 -6.52 -10.29
C ALA A 193 6.92 -7.94 -9.78
N ASN A 194 6.04 -8.05 -8.79
CA ASN A 194 5.57 -9.31 -8.20
C ASN A 194 4.13 -9.14 -7.72
N VAL A 195 3.34 -10.22 -7.78
CA VAL A 195 1.96 -10.32 -7.26
C VAL A 195 1.86 -9.86 -5.80
N ASN A 196 2.93 -10.02 -5.00
CA ASN A 196 2.97 -9.66 -3.59
C ASN A 196 3.71 -8.34 -3.28
N SER A 197 4.04 -7.53 -4.29
CA SER A 197 4.87 -6.33 -4.11
C SER A 197 4.31 -5.36 -3.06
N SER A 198 2.98 -5.22 -2.99
CA SER A 198 2.33 -4.39 -1.98
C SER A 198 2.44 -4.96 -0.56
N ASP A 199 2.34 -6.29 -0.41
CA ASP A 199 2.48 -6.97 0.87
C ASP A 199 3.92 -6.83 1.39
N ASP A 200 4.90 -6.94 0.49
CA ASP A 200 6.33 -6.81 0.81
C ASP A 200 6.67 -5.38 1.25
N MET A 201 6.20 -4.35 0.52
CA MET A 201 6.40 -2.94 0.91
C MET A 201 5.75 -2.63 2.28
N LEU A 202 4.53 -3.12 2.52
CA LEU A 202 3.86 -2.92 3.81
C LEU A 202 4.59 -3.63 4.95
N TYR A 203 5.11 -4.84 4.69
CA TYR A 203 5.90 -5.59 5.66
C TYR A 203 7.20 -4.86 6.01
N GLU A 204 7.91 -4.31 5.02
CA GLU A 204 9.13 -3.52 5.24
C GLU A 204 8.86 -2.25 6.05
N LEU A 205 7.77 -1.53 5.76
CA LEU A 205 7.37 -0.36 6.54
C LEU A 205 7.11 -0.70 8.01
N LEU A 206 6.47 -1.85 8.27
CA LEU A 206 6.25 -2.35 9.62
C LEU A 206 7.57 -2.74 10.30
N ASP A 207 8.47 -3.43 9.61
CA ASP A 207 9.78 -3.82 10.15
C ASP A 207 10.61 -2.58 10.53
N VAL A 208 10.60 -1.55 9.68
CA VAL A 208 11.24 -0.24 9.96
C VAL A 208 10.59 0.44 11.17
N ALA A 209 9.27 0.40 11.31
CA ALA A 209 8.55 0.97 12.46
C ALA A 209 8.84 0.26 13.79
N PHE A 210 9.37 -0.97 13.75
CA PHE A 210 9.76 -1.74 14.94
C PHE A 210 11.28 -1.75 15.21
N CYS A 211 12.09 -1.26 14.26
CA CYS A 211 13.53 -1.08 14.41
C CYS A 211 13.88 0.09 15.35
N ASN A 212 15.09 0.05 15.94
CA ASN A 212 15.58 1.07 16.89
C ASN A 212 16.02 2.36 16.17
N LEU A 213 15.08 3.03 15.51
CA LEU A 213 15.29 4.38 14.98
C LEU A 213 14.94 5.41 16.06
N SER A 214 15.63 6.56 16.01
CA SER A 214 15.46 7.68 16.94
C SER A 214 14.03 8.25 16.99
N ASN A 215 13.15 7.88 16.06
CA ASN A 215 11.77 8.36 15.96
C ASN A 215 10.72 7.25 15.73
N MET A 216 10.75 6.19 16.55
CA MET A 216 9.80 5.06 16.45
C MET A 216 8.33 5.50 16.57
N ALA A 217 8.01 6.49 17.41
CA ALA A 217 6.64 6.91 17.63
C ALA A 217 6.01 7.52 16.36
N PHE A 218 6.76 8.36 15.65
CA PHE A 218 6.30 8.94 14.39
C PHE A 218 6.17 7.88 13.29
N ALA A 219 7.15 6.96 13.18
CA ALA A 219 7.07 5.86 12.23
C ALA A 219 5.81 4.99 12.46
N LYS A 220 5.52 4.64 13.72
CA LYS A 220 4.29 3.92 14.08
C LYS A 220 3.02 4.73 13.79
N ALA A 221 3.01 6.03 14.06
CA ALA A 221 1.86 6.88 13.74
C ALA A 221 1.61 6.96 12.23
N PHE A 222 2.68 7.11 11.44
CA PHE A 222 2.62 7.11 9.98
C PHE A 222 2.08 5.78 9.43
N VAL A 223 2.65 4.64 9.87
CA VAL A 223 2.18 3.32 9.43
C VAL A 223 0.74 3.05 9.89
N ALA A 224 0.34 3.51 11.09
CA ALA A 224 -1.04 3.40 11.56
C ALA A 224 -2.02 4.18 10.68
N LYS A 225 -1.63 5.38 10.22
CA LYS A 225 -2.43 6.16 9.27
C LYS A 225 -2.50 5.45 7.93
N LEU A 226 -1.35 5.02 7.39
CA LEU A 226 -1.29 4.31 6.12
C LEU A 226 -2.17 3.07 6.11
N LEU A 227 -2.12 2.23 7.16
CA LEU A 227 -2.95 1.04 7.31
C LEU A 227 -4.46 1.34 7.34
N ARG A 228 -4.86 2.50 7.87
CA ARG A 228 -6.26 2.93 7.93
C ARG A 228 -6.78 3.36 6.57
N ASP A 229 -5.93 4.03 5.81
CA ASP A 229 -6.24 4.58 4.48
C ASP A 229 -5.98 3.54 3.36
N TYR A 230 -5.40 2.39 3.69
CA TYR A 230 -5.04 1.35 2.73
C TYR A 230 -6.28 0.62 2.20
N SER A 231 -6.44 0.60 0.88
CA SER A 231 -7.63 0.06 0.21
C SER A 231 -7.78 -1.47 0.34
N CYS A 232 -6.67 -2.21 0.42
CA CYS A 232 -6.69 -3.68 0.43
C CYS A 232 -6.62 -4.27 1.84
N LYS A 233 -7.79 -4.46 2.47
CA LYS A 233 -7.92 -5.06 3.82
C LYS A 233 -7.32 -6.48 3.92
N GLU A 234 -7.43 -7.28 2.86
CA GLU A 234 -6.90 -8.65 2.83
C GLU A 234 -5.36 -8.68 2.85
N SER A 235 -4.73 -7.78 2.09
CA SER A 235 -3.27 -7.61 2.12
C SER A 235 -2.80 -7.15 3.51
N ALA A 236 -3.47 -6.14 4.08
CA ALA A 236 -3.18 -5.71 5.45
C ALA A 236 -3.33 -6.86 6.46
N ARG A 237 -4.38 -7.69 6.35
CA ARG A 237 -4.56 -8.89 7.18
C ARG A 237 -3.38 -9.85 7.05
N ARG A 238 -2.96 -10.20 5.83
CA ARG A 238 -1.84 -11.14 5.61
C ARG A 238 -0.55 -10.62 6.23
N VAL A 239 -0.22 -9.36 5.97
CA VAL A 239 1.01 -8.73 6.47
C VAL A 239 1.00 -8.61 7.98
N LEU A 240 -0.08 -8.10 8.59
CA LEU A 240 -0.20 -7.98 10.05
C LEU A 240 -0.13 -9.35 10.74
N ASN A 241 -0.73 -10.40 10.17
CA ASN A 241 -0.60 -11.76 10.69
C ASN A 241 0.86 -12.24 10.63
N ARG A 242 1.55 -12.02 9.51
CA ARG A 242 2.98 -12.39 9.36
C ARG A 242 3.85 -11.71 10.40
N VAL A 243 3.66 -10.40 10.59
CA VAL A 243 4.41 -9.61 11.58
C VAL A 243 4.05 -10.05 13.00
N PHE A 244 2.76 -10.22 13.33
CA PHE A 244 2.30 -10.70 14.63
C PHE A 244 2.97 -12.03 15.01
N LEU A 245 2.98 -13.01 14.10
CA LEU A 245 3.60 -14.32 14.35
C LEU A 245 5.12 -14.22 14.53
N LYS A 246 5.80 -13.40 13.72
CA LYS A 246 7.24 -13.13 13.88
C LYS A 246 7.53 -12.55 15.27
N THR A 247 6.83 -11.47 15.64
CA THR A 247 7.04 -10.78 16.92
C THR A 247 6.65 -11.67 18.12
N LEU A 248 5.60 -12.48 17.99
CA LEU A 248 5.18 -13.44 19.02
C LEU A 248 6.25 -14.51 19.24
N LYS A 249 6.83 -15.04 18.15
CA LYS A 249 7.95 -15.97 18.21
C LYS A 249 9.16 -15.36 18.91
N GLU A 250 9.50 -14.11 18.61
CA GLU A 250 10.62 -13.42 19.27
C GLU A 250 10.39 -13.24 20.78
N VAL A 251 9.17 -12.91 21.22
CA VAL A 251 8.81 -12.86 22.65
C VAL A 251 8.96 -14.23 23.29
N LYS A 252 8.42 -15.28 22.65
CA LYS A 252 8.49 -16.66 23.14
C LYS A 252 9.94 -17.11 23.30
N THR A 253 10.75 -17.00 22.25
CA THR A 253 12.16 -17.40 22.31
C THR A 253 12.91 -16.60 23.37
N SER A 254 12.66 -15.30 23.51
CA SER A 254 13.31 -14.49 24.55
C SER A 254 12.93 -14.94 25.98
N LEU A 255 11.66 -15.30 26.21
CA LEU A 255 11.20 -15.80 27.52
C LEU A 255 11.68 -17.22 27.83
N GLU A 256 11.76 -18.07 26.81
CA GLU A 256 12.31 -19.42 26.91
C GLU A 256 13.80 -19.37 27.30
N GLU A 257 14.59 -18.54 26.61
CA GLU A 257 16.02 -18.35 26.92
C GLU A 257 16.23 -17.75 28.32
N TYR A 258 15.40 -16.78 28.72
CA TYR A 258 15.43 -16.24 30.09
C TYR A 258 15.09 -17.30 31.15
N SER A 259 14.17 -18.22 30.84
CA SER A 259 13.68 -19.24 31.77
C SER A 259 14.55 -20.49 31.85
N ARG A 260 15.66 -20.56 31.10
CA ARG A 260 16.54 -21.73 31.04
C ARG A 260 17.28 -21.96 32.37
N PRO A 261 17.28 -23.21 32.90
CA PRO A 261 17.96 -23.55 34.14
C PRO A 261 19.49 -23.36 34.10
N ASP A 262 20.11 -23.45 32.92
CA ASP A 262 21.57 -23.42 32.72
C ASP A 262 22.20 -22.05 33.05
N PHE A 263 21.40 -20.99 33.20
CA PHE A 263 21.85 -19.64 33.55
C PHE A 263 21.89 -19.36 35.06
N ARG A 264 22.00 -20.39 35.89
CA ARG A 264 22.05 -20.28 37.37
C ARG A 264 23.46 -20.38 37.98
N VAL A 265 24.50 -20.41 37.14
CA VAL A 265 25.88 -20.22 37.59
C VAL A 265 26.13 -18.72 37.66
N ASP A 266 26.27 -18.20 38.88
CA ASP A 266 26.42 -16.77 39.19
C ASP A 266 27.68 -16.18 38.53
N ASN A 267 27.51 -15.70 37.29
CA ASN A 267 28.54 -15.05 36.49
C ASN A 267 27.94 -13.82 35.81
N ASN A 268 28.66 -12.69 35.82
CA ASN A 268 28.19 -11.41 35.26
C ASN A 268 27.68 -11.53 33.81
N GLU A 269 28.23 -12.45 33.02
CA GLU A 269 27.81 -12.72 31.64
C GLU A 269 26.40 -13.31 31.56
N THR A 270 26.04 -14.21 32.50
CA THR A 270 24.71 -14.83 32.54
C THR A 270 23.62 -13.82 32.92
N GLU A 271 23.92 -12.94 33.88
CA GLU A 271 23.01 -11.87 34.29
C GLU A 271 22.80 -10.83 33.17
N ALA A 272 23.88 -10.47 32.45
CA ALA A 272 23.80 -9.59 31.29
C ALA A 272 22.94 -10.19 30.18
N MET A 273 23.06 -11.50 29.94
CA MET A 273 22.26 -12.20 28.94
C MET A 273 20.78 -12.29 29.34
N GLN A 274 20.47 -12.58 30.59
CA GLN A 274 19.10 -12.54 31.12
C GLN A 274 18.45 -11.16 30.95
N ARG A 275 19.20 -10.08 31.25
CA ARG A 275 18.73 -8.71 31.01
C ARG A 275 18.44 -8.45 29.53
N LEU A 276 19.32 -8.89 28.64
CA LEU A 276 19.13 -8.76 27.20
C LEU A 276 17.86 -9.48 26.72
N HIS A 277 17.62 -10.71 27.18
CA HIS A 277 16.43 -11.48 26.83
C HIS A 277 15.16 -10.80 27.36
N LEU A 278 15.15 -10.33 28.60
CA LEU A 278 14.02 -9.58 29.15
C LEU A 278 13.74 -8.27 28.42
N HIS A 279 14.77 -7.50 28.06
CA HIS A 279 14.61 -6.27 27.27
C HIS A 279 14.08 -6.57 25.86
N THR A 280 14.54 -7.65 25.23
CA THR A 280 14.04 -8.12 23.93
C THR A 280 12.58 -8.53 24.02
N ALA A 281 12.21 -9.32 25.03
CA ALA A 281 10.82 -9.70 25.31
C ALA A 281 9.93 -8.47 25.55
N MET A 282 10.43 -7.47 26.29
CA MET A 282 9.69 -6.24 26.55
C MET A 282 9.50 -5.37 25.30
N LYS A 283 10.54 -5.22 24.48
CA LYS A 283 10.46 -4.50 23.20
C LYS A 283 9.41 -5.14 22.30
N ASN A 284 9.52 -6.45 22.10
CA ASN A 284 8.62 -7.18 21.23
C ASN A 284 7.21 -7.34 21.81
N GLY A 285 7.06 -7.39 23.13
CA GLY A 285 5.75 -7.31 23.80
C GLY A 285 5.04 -5.99 23.51
N ARG A 286 5.75 -4.85 23.53
CA ARG A 286 5.18 -3.55 23.15
C ARG A 286 4.80 -3.49 21.67
N ASN A 287 5.60 -4.10 20.81
CA ASN A 287 5.29 -4.21 19.38
C ASN A 287 4.05 -5.08 19.17
N LEU A 288 3.93 -6.22 19.84
CA LEU A 288 2.73 -7.07 19.81
C LEU A 288 1.48 -6.32 20.24
N LEU A 289 1.54 -5.58 21.36
CA LEU A 289 0.40 -4.80 21.83
C LEU A 289 -0.06 -3.80 20.75
N TRP A 290 0.88 -3.08 20.14
CA TRP A 290 0.57 -2.14 19.07
C TRP A 290 -0.02 -2.83 17.84
N ILE A 291 0.55 -3.97 17.42
CA ILE A 291 0.05 -4.77 16.28
C ILE A 291 -1.37 -5.25 16.56
N ILE A 292 -1.64 -5.80 17.75
CA ILE A 292 -2.97 -6.26 18.17
C ILE A 292 -3.98 -5.10 18.09
N GLU A 293 -3.62 -3.91 18.58
CA GLU A 293 -4.49 -2.74 18.49
C GLU A 293 -4.80 -2.37 17.04
N ARG A 294 -3.82 -2.42 16.12
CA ARG A 294 -4.07 -2.20 14.69
C ARG A 294 -4.96 -3.27 14.09
N MET A 295 -4.72 -4.55 14.41
CA MET A 295 -5.53 -5.67 13.91
C MET A 295 -6.98 -5.58 14.40
N ILE A 296 -7.20 -5.12 15.64
CA ILE A 296 -8.54 -4.87 16.18
C ILE A 296 -9.20 -3.68 15.48
N GLU A 297 -8.50 -2.55 15.32
CA GLU A 297 -9.01 -1.38 14.61
C GLU A 297 -9.44 -1.70 13.17
N LEU A 298 -8.70 -2.55 12.48
CA LEU A 298 -9.02 -2.99 11.11
C LEU A 298 -10.03 -4.15 11.06
N GLY A 299 -10.35 -4.78 12.19
CA GLY A 299 -11.22 -5.96 12.25
C GLY A 299 -10.62 -7.17 11.51
N VAL A 300 -9.35 -7.49 11.80
CA VAL A 300 -8.56 -8.59 11.21
C VAL A 300 -7.80 -9.40 12.27
N ALA A 301 -8.25 -9.36 13.52
CA ALA A 301 -7.60 -10.00 14.67
C ALA A 301 -8.06 -11.45 14.94
N ASP A 302 -8.88 -12.04 14.07
CA ASP A 302 -9.45 -13.39 14.23
C ASP A 302 -8.37 -14.46 14.43
N ARG A 303 -7.39 -14.53 13.53
CA ARG A 303 -6.24 -15.42 13.66
C ARG A 303 -5.38 -15.10 14.88
N ALA A 304 -5.18 -13.83 15.22
CA ALA A 304 -4.39 -13.45 16.39
C ALA A 304 -4.99 -14.00 17.69
N VAL A 305 -6.32 -14.03 17.83
CA VAL A 305 -6.99 -14.67 18.99
C VAL A 305 -6.64 -16.15 19.06
N VAL A 306 -6.78 -16.88 17.95
CA VAL A 306 -6.49 -18.32 17.91
C VAL A 306 -5.02 -18.59 18.24
N GLU A 307 -4.10 -17.88 17.58
CA GLU A 307 -2.67 -18.04 17.78
C GLU A 307 -2.25 -17.67 19.22
N TRP A 308 -2.85 -16.64 19.82
CA TRP A 308 -2.60 -16.25 21.22
C TRP A 308 -3.08 -17.27 22.24
N THR A 309 -4.16 -18.00 21.94
CA THR A 309 -4.63 -19.12 22.79
C THR A 309 -3.82 -20.40 22.62
N ASN A 310 -3.04 -20.53 21.55
CA ASN A 310 -2.19 -21.70 21.31
C ASN A 310 -0.76 -21.48 21.85
N GLN A 311 -0.63 -20.93 23.06
CA GLN A 311 0.65 -20.52 23.64
C GLN A 311 0.95 -21.18 24.99
N ASP A 312 0.72 -22.49 25.10
CA ASP A 312 0.91 -23.28 26.34
C ASP A 312 2.33 -23.14 26.94
N SER A 313 3.35 -23.14 26.07
CA SER A 313 4.75 -22.98 26.52
C SER A 313 5.01 -21.56 27.03
N LEU A 314 4.50 -20.54 26.34
CA LEU A 314 4.71 -19.14 26.70
C LEU A 314 4.05 -18.81 28.04
N THR A 315 2.82 -19.29 28.28
CA THR A 315 2.13 -19.07 29.56
C THR A 315 2.87 -19.77 30.71
N THR A 316 3.45 -20.94 30.45
CA THR A 316 4.32 -21.64 31.41
C THR A 316 5.60 -20.86 31.71
N ASP A 317 6.27 -20.34 30.68
CA ASP A 317 7.51 -19.56 30.84
C ASP A 317 7.25 -18.23 31.53
N LEU A 318 6.14 -17.54 31.23
CA LEU A 318 5.70 -16.34 31.94
C LEU A 318 5.44 -16.61 33.42
N GLN A 319 4.76 -17.72 33.76
CA GLN A 319 4.54 -18.10 35.15
C GLN A 319 5.85 -18.36 35.88
N ARG A 320 6.83 -19.00 35.23
CA ARG A 320 8.16 -19.24 35.82
C ARG A 320 8.92 -17.93 35.99
N ALA A 321 9.00 -17.14 34.93
CA ALA A 321 9.69 -15.86 34.89
C ALA A 321 9.17 -14.90 35.94
N PHE A 322 7.85 -14.80 36.10
CA PHE A 322 7.26 -13.85 37.04
C PHE A 322 7.37 -14.28 38.51
N ARG A 323 7.67 -15.54 38.81
CA ARG A 323 7.98 -15.98 40.18
C ARG A 323 9.38 -15.58 40.65
N ASP A 324 10.31 -15.32 39.74
CA ASP A 324 11.74 -15.15 40.05
C ASP A 324 12.14 -13.73 40.51
N GLU A 325 11.19 -12.79 40.61
CA GLU A 325 11.33 -11.38 41.04
C GLU A 325 12.37 -10.49 40.32
N LEU A 326 13.38 -11.04 39.65
CA LEU A 326 14.47 -10.33 38.95
C LEU A 326 13.94 -9.36 37.87
N TRP A 327 12.89 -9.77 37.17
CA TRP A 327 12.21 -8.97 36.15
C TRP A 327 11.71 -7.62 36.68
N ARG A 328 11.44 -7.49 37.99
CA ARG A 328 10.90 -6.27 38.61
C ARG A 328 11.88 -5.10 38.48
N ASN A 329 13.18 -5.38 38.57
CA ASN A 329 14.21 -4.36 38.49
C ASN A 329 14.65 -4.06 37.04
N ILE A 330 14.40 -4.99 36.12
CA ILE A 330 14.87 -4.90 34.72
C ILE A 330 13.77 -4.36 33.80
N VAL A 331 12.59 -4.98 33.85
CA VAL A 331 11.43 -4.66 32.98
C VAL A 331 10.11 -4.74 33.78
N PRO A 332 9.89 -3.88 34.79
CA PRO A 332 8.69 -3.94 35.65
C PRO A 332 7.35 -3.83 34.90
N ALA A 333 7.37 -3.25 33.69
CA ALA A 333 6.18 -3.10 32.87
C ALA A 333 5.83 -4.35 32.01
N LEU A 334 6.70 -5.37 31.95
CA LEU A 334 6.50 -6.55 31.10
C LEU A 334 5.20 -7.32 31.41
N PRO A 335 4.85 -7.64 32.68
CA PRO A 335 3.58 -8.29 32.98
C PRO A 335 2.36 -7.50 32.49
N GLY A 336 2.39 -6.18 32.68
CA GLY A 336 1.30 -5.30 32.25
C GLY A 336 1.15 -5.27 30.73
N VAL A 337 2.25 -5.28 29.98
CA VAL A 337 2.20 -5.32 28.50
C VAL A 337 1.60 -6.64 28.01
N VAL A 338 2.07 -7.77 28.54
CA VAL A 338 1.56 -9.09 28.15
C VAL A 338 0.07 -9.24 28.51
N LEU A 339 -0.32 -8.84 29.72
CA LEU A 339 -1.73 -8.92 30.13
C LEU A 339 -2.62 -7.93 29.37
N ARG A 340 -2.10 -6.80 28.88
CA ARG A 340 -2.85 -5.93 27.95
C ARG A 340 -3.09 -6.60 26.61
N CYS A 341 -2.11 -7.32 26.06
CA CYS A 341 -2.33 -8.12 24.85
C CYS A 341 -3.47 -9.13 25.08
N THR A 342 -3.43 -9.87 26.18
CA THR A 342 -4.49 -10.82 26.55
C THR A 342 -5.84 -10.14 26.75
N SER A 343 -5.89 -9.02 27.47
CA SER A 343 -7.12 -8.26 27.71
C SER A 343 -7.75 -7.77 26.40
N LYS A 344 -6.95 -7.17 25.50
CA LYS A 344 -7.43 -6.69 24.19
C LYS A 344 -8.05 -7.80 23.36
N LEU A 345 -7.37 -8.95 23.27
CA LEU A 345 -7.86 -10.11 22.53
C LEU A 345 -9.07 -10.77 23.19
N ALA A 346 -9.11 -10.83 24.53
CA ALA A 346 -10.24 -11.37 25.27
C ALA A 346 -11.49 -10.47 25.18
N ASN A 347 -11.31 -9.16 25.19
CA ASN A 347 -12.41 -8.21 25.07
C ASN A 347 -13.12 -8.30 23.72
N VAL A 348 -12.40 -8.46 22.61
CA VAL A 348 -13.03 -8.64 21.29
C VAL A 348 -13.76 -9.98 21.13
N VAL A 349 -13.38 -10.99 21.93
CA VAL A 349 -14.11 -12.26 22.03
C VAL A 349 -15.40 -12.07 22.84
N VAL A 350 -15.32 -11.39 24.00
CA VAL A 350 -16.48 -11.14 24.87
C VAL A 350 -17.51 -10.21 24.22
N SER A 351 -17.07 -9.19 23.48
CA SER A 351 -17.96 -8.26 22.78
C SER A 351 -18.69 -8.92 21.60
N GLY A 352 -18.29 -10.12 21.19
CA GLY A 352 -18.80 -10.78 19.98
C GLY A 352 -18.25 -10.19 18.68
N SER A 353 -17.25 -9.28 18.75
CA SER A 353 -16.57 -8.76 17.55
C SER A 353 -15.80 -9.86 16.82
N ILE A 354 -15.32 -10.87 17.55
CA ILE A 354 -14.74 -12.11 17.02
C ILE A 354 -15.48 -13.30 17.63
N LEU A 355 -16.13 -14.09 16.77
CA LEU A 355 -16.82 -15.31 17.18
C LEU A 355 -15.83 -16.46 17.31
N ALA A 356 -15.13 -16.52 18.43
CA ALA A 356 -14.19 -17.60 18.72
C ALA A 356 -14.92 -18.90 19.08
N ASP A 357 -14.43 -20.04 18.57
CA ASP A 357 -14.94 -21.37 18.90
C ASP A 357 -14.82 -21.69 20.40
N ARG A 358 -15.67 -22.61 20.89
CA ARG A 358 -15.69 -23.04 22.29
C ARG A 358 -14.30 -23.38 22.82
N LYS A 359 -13.49 -24.11 22.05
CA LYS A 359 -12.13 -24.52 22.46
C LYS A 359 -11.22 -23.31 22.66
N VAL A 360 -11.27 -22.33 21.76
CA VAL A 360 -10.48 -21.09 21.84
C VAL A 360 -10.91 -20.29 23.07
N ARG A 361 -12.22 -20.11 23.29
CA ARG A 361 -12.76 -19.43 24.46
C ARG A 361 -12.34 -20.09 25.78
N MET A 362 -12.35 -21.42 25.82
CA MET A 362 -11.92 -22.19 26.99
C MET A 362 -10.42 -22.01 27.28
N LYS A 363 -9.55 -22.26 26.28
CA LYS A 363 -8.10 -22.11 26.40
C LYS A 363 -7.68 -20.68 26.80
N LEU A 364 -8.39 -19.68 26.28
CA LEU A 364 -8.12 -18.28 26.62
C LEU A 364 -8.24 -18.00 28.12
N VAL A 365 -9.17 -18.64 28.82
CA VAL A 365 -9.30 -18.52 30.27
C VAL A 365 -8.33 -19.47 30.97
N GLU A 366 -8.33 -20.75 30.59
CA GLU A 366 -7.55 -21.82 31.22
C GLU A 366 -6.05 -21.52 31.27
N ASP A 367 -5.46 -21.08 30.15
CA ASP A 367 -4.00 -20.91 30.05
C ASP A 367 -3.52 -19.57 30.61
N TRP A 368 -4.35 -18.53 30.54
CA TRP A 368 -3.96 -17.17 30.93
C TRP A 368 -4.36 -16.80 32.36
N LEU A 369 -5.32 -17.51 32.96
CA LEU A 369 -5.70 -17.35 34.36
C LEU A 369 -4.51 -17.57 35.32
N PRO A 370 -3.67 -18.63 35.18
CA PRO A 370 -2.49 -18.80 36.01
C PRO A 370 -1.47 -17.68 35.88
N VAL A 371 -1.28 -17.11 34.67
CA VAL A 371 -0.39 -15.97 34.44
C VAL A 371 -0.89 -14.74 35.19
N LEU A 372 -2.19 -14.42 35.07
CA LEU A 372 -2.82 -13.33 35.81
C LEU A 372 -2.64 -13.48 37.33
N ARG A 373 -2.80 -14.70 37.85
CA ARG A 373 -2.64 -15.00 39.28
C ARG A 373 -1.24 -14.66 39.78
N VAL A 374 -0.20 -15.17 39.12
CA VAL A 374 1.21 -14.90 39.49
C VAL A 374 1.50 -13.39 39.41
N CYS A 375 1.00 -12.71 38.37
CA CYS A 375 1.16 -11.26 38.25
C CYS A 375 0.50 -10.48 39.40
N LYS A 376 -0.69 -10.90 39.85
CA LYS A 376 -1.45 -10.25 40.94
C LYS A 376 -0.82 -10.48 42.31
N GLU A 377 -0.39 -11.70 42.61
CA GLU A 377 0.29 -12.07 43.88
C GLU A 377 1.54 -11.21 44.09
N ASN A 378 2.26 -10.90 43.01
CA ASN A 378 3.46 -10.09 43.03
C ASN A 378 3.22 -8.59 43.30
N VAL A 379 1.99 -8.08 43.23
CA VAL A 379 1.68 -6.64 43.41
C VAL A 379 1.45 -6.24 44.86
N SER A 380 1.33 -7.19 45.80
CA SER A 380 1.13 -6.88 47.23
C SER A 380 2.29 -6.09 47.88
N ALA A 381 3.40 -5.87 47.16
CA ALA A 381 4.54 -5.05 47.57
C ALA A 381 4.54 -3.61 47.00
N GLY A 382 3.36 -3.00 46.78
CA GLY A 382 3.21 -1.54 46.77
C GLY A 382 3.48 -0.76 45.47
N MET A 383 3.70 -1.40 44.31
CA MET A 383 4.16 -0.69 43.10
C MET A 383 3.55 -1.19 41.77
N SER A 384 2.22 -1.14 41.57
CA SER A 384 1.71 -1.32 40.19
C SER A 384 0.44 -0.52 39.86
N ASN A 385 0.52 0.27 38.78
CA ASN A 385 -0.60 0.95 38.10
C ASN A 385 -1.52 -0.01 37.32
N ASN A 386 -1.37 -1.34 37.48
CA ASN A 386 -2.10 -2.35 36.70
C ASN A 386 -3.30 -2.95 37.44
N LYS A 387 -3.66 -2.45 38.63
CA LYS A 387 -4.80 -2.98 39.41
C LYS A 387 -6.10 -2.97 38.59
N SER A 388 -6.36 -1.91 37.83
CA SER A 388 -7.54 -1.82 36.95
C SER A 388 -7.52 -2.86 35.84
N LEU A 389 -6.36 -3.07 35.20
CA LEU A 389 -6.17 -4.08 34.15
C LEU A 389 -6.45 -5.50 34.68
N TYR A 390 -6.02 -5.81 35.91
CA TYR A 390 -6.26 -7.13 36.49
C TYR A 390 -7.75 -7.35 36.74
N LEU A 391 -8.43 -6.37 37.35
CA LEU A 391 -9.88 -6.44 37.57
C LEU A 391 -10.65 -6.57 36.25
N GLU A 392 -10.29 -5.79 35.24
CA GLU A 392 -10.86 -5.88 33.90
C GLU A 392 -10.71 -7.31 33.33
N LEU A 393 -9.51 -7.89 33.44
CA LEU A 393 -9.25 -9.22 32.91
C LEU A 393 -9.99 -10.32 33.68
N GLU A 394 -10.11 -10.21 35.01
CA GLU A 394 -10.93 -11.11 35.83
C GLU A 394 -12.40 -11.08 35.38
N GLU A 395 -12.98 -9.89 35.22
CA GLU A 395 -14.34 -9.73 34.70
C GLU A 395 -14.49 -10.33 33.30
N THR A 396 -13.55 -10.05 32.41
CA THR A 396 -13.57 -10.56 31.04
C THR A 396 -13.49 -12.09 31.02
N PHE A 397 -12.62 -12.71 31.81
CA PHE A 397 -12.56 -14.18 31.95
C PHE A 397 -13.85 -14.78 32.49
N LEU A 398 -14.49 -14.15 33.48
CA LEU A 398 -15.80 -14.61 33.98
C LEU A 398 -16.89 -14.47 32.92
N LYS A 399 -16.88 -13.39 32.13
CA LYS A 399 -17.80 -13.20 31.00
C LYS A 399 -17.61 -14.30 29.96
N ILE A 400 -16.37 -14.58 29.54
CA ILE A 400 -16.05 -15.71 28.63
C ILE A 400 -16.54 -17.03 29.21
N THR A 401 -16.24 -17.30 30.49
CA THR A 401 -16.64 -18.52 31.19
C THR A 401 -18.16 -18.71 31.16
N SER A 402 -18.93 -17.63 31.29
CA SER A 402 -20.39 -17.66 31.20
C SER A 402 -20.95 -17.98 29.80
N THR A 403 -20.13 -17.93 28.75
CA THR A 403 -20.50 -18.31 27.38
C THR A 403 -20.26 -19.80 27.06
N LEU A 404 -19.64 -20.54 28.00
CA LEU A 404 -19.32 -21.95 27.83
C LEU A 404 -20.45 -22.85 28.35
N PRO A 405 -20.53 -24.11 27.90
CA PRO A 405 -21.38 -25.13 28.49
C PRO A 405 -21.24 -25.23 30.02
N MET A 406 -22.29 -25.74 30.67
CA MET A 406 -22.36 -25.80 32.13
C MET A 406 -21.22 -26.59 32.77
N SER A 407 -20.74 -27.66 32.13
CA SER A 407 -19.60 -28.48 32.61
C SER A 407 -18.30 -27.68 32.65
N ASP A 408 -17.98 -26.96 31.57
CA ASP A 408 -16.71 -26.26 31.44
C ASP A 408 -16.72 -24.98 32.26
N SER A 409 -17.85 -24.27 32.25
CA SER A 409 -18.04 -23.11 33.11
C SER A 409 -17.91 -23.47 34.58
N GLN A 410 -18.40 -24.65 35.02
CA GLN A 410 -18.20 -25.13 36.39
C GLN A 410 -16.72 -25.41 36.70
N MET A 411 -15.97 -25.98 35.76
CA MET A 411 -14.54 -26.24 35.92
C MET A 411 -13.77 -24.93 36.10
N LEU A 412 -13.92 -23.99 35.16
CA LEU A 412 -13.20 -22.71 35.20
C LEU A 412 -13.63 -21.81 36.36
N LEU A 413 -14.91 -21.80 36.74
CA LEU A 413 -15.37 -21.02 37.90
C LEU A 413 -14.69 -21.45 39.20
N LYS A 414 -14.42 -22.75 39.37
CA LYS A 414 -13.67 -23.25 40.54
C LYS A 414 -12.24 -22.70 40.54
N GLU A 415 -11.60 -22.58 39.38
CA GLU A 415 -10.27 -21.98 39.28
C GLU A 415 -10.30 -20.47 39.53
N CYS A 416 -11.36 -19.79 39.09
CA CYS A 416 -11.59 -18.36 39.33
C CYS A 416 -11.81 -18.00 40.80
N LEU A 417 -12.05 -18.97 41.70
CA LEU A 417 -12.06 -18.70 43.15
C LEU A 417 -10.73 -18.10 43.65
N SER A 418 -9.64 -18.34 42.92
CA SER A 418 -8.35 -17.69 43.19
C SER A 418 -8.37 -16.16 43.05
N PHE A 419 -9.38 -15.57 42.42
CA PHE A 419 -9.55 -14.11 42.38
C PHE A 419 -9.88 -13.51 43.74
N SER A 420 -10.57 -14.28 44.60
CA SER A 420 -10.99 -13.86 45.93
C SER A 420 -9.78 -13.61 46.82
N THR A 421 -9.35 -12.36 46.90
CA THR A 421 -8.19 -11.95 47.70
C THR A 421 -8.59 -11.68 49.13
N ARG A 422 -8.53 -12.67 50.04
CA ARG A 422 -8.73 -12.56 51.52
C ARG A 422 -10.02 -11.88 52.04
N ASN A 423 -10.76 -11.11 51.23
CA ASN A 423 -12.00 -10.40 51.54
C ASN A 423 -12.99 -10.63 50.39
N VAL A 424 -14.23 -11.00 50.74
CA VAL A 424 -15.31 -11.28 49.78
C VAL A 424 -15.79 -10.01 49.09
N ASP A 425 -15.66 -8.85 49.75
CA ASP A 425 -16.04 -7.55 49.20
C ASP A 425 -15.14 -7.07 48.05
N ASP A 426 -13.97 -7.71 47.86
CA ASP A 426 -13.01 -7.34 46.82
C ASP A 426 -13.33 -7.93 45.44
N CYS A 427 -14.36 -8.78 45.30
CA CYS A 427 -14.68 -9.49 44.04
C CYS A 427 -16.19 -9.63 43.71
N PRO A 428 -16.95 -8.52 43.56
CA PRO A 428 -18.38 -8.57 43.24
C PRO A 428 -18.70 -9.24 41.89
N HIS A 429 -17.77 -9.17 40.93
CA HIS A 429 -17.84 -9.85 39.64
C HIS A 429 -17.86 -11.37 39.78
N LEU A 430 -17.06 -11.92 40.71
CA LEU A 430 -17.02 -13.35 40.98
C LEU A 430 -18.36 -13.85 41.55
N VAL A 431 -18.92 -13.13 42.52
CA VAL A 431 -20.24 -13.43 43.10
C VAL A 431 -21.32 -13.44 42.02
N THR A 432 -21.29 -12.45 41.12
CA THR A 432 -22.24 -12.36 40.00
C THR A 432 -22.14 -13.55 39.04
N ALA A 433 -20.92 -14.01 38.75
CA ALA A 433 -20.68 -15.17 37.90
C ALA A 433 -21.20 -16.47 38.54
N PHE A 434 -20.94 -16.70 39.84
CA PHE A 434 -21.47 -17.85 40.57
C PHE A 434 -22.99 -17.82 40.66
N ASN A 435 -23.60 -16.67 40.98
CA ASN A 435 -25.06 -16.53 40.99
C ASN A 435 -25.68 -16.83 39.63
N THR A 436 -25.03 -16.40 38.54
CA THR A 436 -25.44 -16.72 37.17
C THR A 436 -25.38 -18.22 36.90
N TRP A 437 -24.30 -18.88 37.31
CA TRP A 437 -24.15 -20.33 37.15
C TRP A 437 -25.18 -21.11 37.97
N PHE A 438 -25.37 -20.78 39.26
CA PHE A 438 -26.36 -21.42 40.12
C PHE A 438 -27.79 -21.24 39.61
N ARG A 439 -28.13 -20.05 39.07
CA ARG A 439 -29.42 -19.81 38.44
C ARG A 439 -29.65 -20.74 37.25
N ARG A 440 -28.64 -20.96 36.40
CA ARG A 440 -28.71 -21.89 35.26
C ARG A 440 -28.80 -23.35 35.72
N ALA A 441 -28.02 -23.74 36.73
CA ALA A 441 -28.01 -25.09 37.28
C ALA A 441 -29.35 -25.50 37.92
N LYS A 442 -30.14 -24.54 38.39
CA LYS A 442 -31.48 -24.76 38.97
C LYS A 442 -32.60 -24.83 37.92
N GLN A 443 -32.30 -24.62 36.63
CA GLN A 443 -33.33 -24.73 35.59
C GLN A 443 -33.79 -26.19 35.46
N PRO A 444 -35.10 -26.43 35.33
CA PRO A 444 -35.61 -27.78 35.07
C PRO A 444 -35.05 -28.32 33.74
N PRO A 445 -34.88 -29.65 33.61
CA PRO A 445 -34.44 -30.23 32.35
C PRO A 445 -35.40 -29.82 31.21
N PRO A 446 -34.88 -29.53 30.00
CA PRO A 446 -35.72 -29.16 28.88
C PRO A 446 -36.74 -30.27 28.60
N PRO A 447 -37.97 -29.93 28.16
CA PRO A 447 -38.94 -30.92 27.77
C PRO A 447 -38.33 -31.79 26.67
N THR A 448 -38.31 -33.10 26.87
CA THR A 448 -37.88 -34.07 25.86
C THR A 448 -38.75 -33.87 24.63
N HIS A 449 -38.16 -33.46 23.51
CA HIS A 449 -38.86 -33.48 22.23
C HIS A 449 -39.37 -34.91 22.02
N PRO A 450 -40.66 -35.12 21.71
CA PRO A 450 -41.14 -36.45 21.37
C PRO A 450 -40.33 -36.93 20.17
N VAL A 451 -39.65 -38.06 20.36
CA VAL A 451 -39.05 -38.80 19.25
C VAL A 451 -40.22 -39.19 18.38
N ASP A 452 -40.34 -38.56 17.21
CA ASP A 452 -41.22 -39.06 16.17
C ASP A 452 -40.73 -40.47 15.83
N ASN A 453 -41.45 -41.46 16.37
CA ASN A 453 -41.36 -42.85 15.95
C ASN A 453 -41.79 -42.91 14.48
N ILE A 454 -40.84 -42.71 13.57
CA ILE A 454 -41.00 -43.11 12.18
C ILE A 454 -40.71 -44.61 12.14
N SER A 455 -41.81 -45.35 12.21
CA SER A 455 -42.10 -46.76 11.85
C SER A 455 -40.94 -47.62 11.35
#